data_AF-A0A1G0ZR76-F1
#
_entry.id   AF-A0A1G0ZR76-F1
#
_cell.length_a   1.000
_cell.length_b   1.000
_cell.length_c   1.000
_cell.angle_alpha   90.00
_cell.angle_beta   90.00
_cell.angle_gamma   90.00
#
_symmetry.space_group_name_H-M   'P 1'
#
loop_
_entity.id
_entity.type
_entity.pdbx_description
1 polymer ?
#
loop_
_entity_poly.entity_id
_entity_poly.type
_entity_poly.pdbx_seq_one_letter_code
_entity_poly.pdbx_strand_id
1 'polypeptide(L)'
;MIPANGILYSDLKVSAGDVLNHQGVDSEAYARFEMQARVWLGRVWKILADLFSLNLNTRGLSFSSRGARLQFEVAIVMILIIPALTLCYLVVSHSLEITMMGNVSKGLVMGLIPFFLLGVWLLVQYPLAVMKLRHHLRQLAEGALPDQIDLPRDSDDLKAIQKYLAMIVENARQRIKTIRDQQEALIAAEQQRVMVQSFGTICHHFGQPVTVVHVGTQLLEQEPLSPHGREVLGTCRDASVTMNELLQTLQGLSTCRTESYLDRNAAGEPVSDNLRILDITANA
;
A
#
# COMPACT_ATOMS: atom_id res chain seq x y z
N MET A 1 -35.38 65.27 54.97
CA MET A 1 -34.52 66.29 55.60
C MET A 1 -33.74 65.60 56.71
N ILE A 2 -32.45 65.93 56.88
CA ILE A 2 -31.43 65.38 57.82
C ILE A 2 -30.55 64.25 57.22
N PRO A 3 -29.21 64.27 57.44
CA PRO A 3 -28.23 64.27 56.35
C PRO A 3 -27.31 63.03 56.28
N ALA A 4 -26.49 63.05 55.23
CA ALA A 4 -25.32 62.21 55.04
C ALA A 4 -24.29 62.36 56.18
N ASN A 5 -23.89 61.22 56.76
CA ASN A 5 -22.64 61.08 57.51
C ASN A 5 -21.73 60.13 56.75
N GLY A 6 -20.69 60.72 56.14
CA GLY A 6 -19.43 60.04 55.93
C GLY A 6 -18.68 59.89 57.26
N ILE A 7 -17.48 59.31 57.18
CA ILE A 7 -16.52 58.98 58.25
C ILE A 7 -16.62 57.51 58.70
N LEU A 8 -15.82 56.64 58.05
CA LEU A 8 -14.75 55.83 58.66
C LEU A 8 -14.13 54.89 57.59
N TYR A 9 -13.19 55.38 56.80
CA TYR A 9 -12.40 54.52 55.86
C TYR A 9 -10.90 54.92 55.81
N SER A 10 -10.41 55.63 56.83
CA SER A 10 -9.02 56.11 56.88
C SER A 10 -8.07 55.29 57.77
N ASP A 11 -8.57 54.37 58.61
CA ASP A 11 -7.70 53.63 59.55
C ASP A 11 -7.24 52.24 59.10
N LEU A 12 -7.67 51.76 57.93
CA LEU A 12 -7.22 50.45 57.39
C LEU A 12 -6.09 50.55 56.35
N LYS A 13 -5.46 51.73 56.18
CA LYS A 13 -4.36 51.93 55.21
C LYS A 13 -2.95 51.97 55.81
N VAL A 14 -2.82 51.90 57.13
CA VAL A 14 -1.50 52.04 57.81
C VAL A 14 -0.85 50.70 58.19
N SER A 15 -1.51 49.54 57.98
CA SER A 15 -0.94 48.23 58.37
C SER A 15 -0.54 47.30 57.21
N ALA A 16 -0.64 47.76 55.95
CA ALA A 16 -0.19 46.99 54.78
C ALA A 16 1.16 47.48 54.20
N GLY A 17 1.62 48.68 54.58
CA GLY A 17 2.87 49.27 54.09
C GLY A 17 4.12 48.78 54.83
N ASP A 18 4.01 48.47 56.13
CA ASP A 18 5.16 48.09 56.96
C ASP A 18 5.43 46.58 57.03
N VAL A 19 4.53 45.74 56.50
CA VAL A 19 4.72 44.28 56.45
C VAL A 19 5.51 43.84 55.21
N LEU A 20 5.61 44.69 54.18
CA LEU A 20 6.38 44.38 52.95
C LEU A 20 7.85 44.85 53.00
N ASN A 21 8.27 45.56 54.04
CA ASN A 21 9.65 46.07 54.14
C ASN A 21 10.57 45.25 55.06
N HIS A 22 10.06 44.14 55.63
CA HIS A 22 10.84 43.25 56.50
C HIS A 22 11.23 41.90 55.87
N GLN A 23 10.84 41.65 54.62
CA GLN A 23 11.38 40.55 53.82
C GLN A 23 12.48 41.08 52.92
N GLY A 24 13.65 41.34 53.52
CA GLY A 24 14.93 41.19 52.82
C GLY A 24 15.14 39.72 52.46
N VAL A 25 14.23 39.17 51.65
CA VAL A 25 14.42 37.89 50.98
C VAL A 25 15.50 38.17 49.96
N ASP A 26 16.69 37.65 50.27
CA ASP A 26 17.95 37.87 49.58
C ASP A 26 17.75 37.94 48.07
N SER A 27 17.81 39.15 47.50
CA SER A 27 17.79 39.37 46.05
C SER A 27 18.85 38.52 45.34
N GLU A 28 19.96 38.23 46.02
CA GLU A 28 20.98 37.29 45.57
C GLU A 28 20.50 35.83 45.47
N ALA A 29 19.64 35.35 46.38
CA ALA A 29 19.13 33.98 46.34
C ALA A 29 18.20 33.80 45.13
N TYR A 30 17.38 34.81 44.81
CA TYR A 30 16.54 34.81 43.62
C TYR A 30 17.37 34.84 42.33
N ALA A 31 18.41 35.68 42.26
CA ALA A 31 19.30 35.75 41.10
C ALA A 31 20.06 34.43 40.87
N ARG A 32 20.53 33.78 41.95
CA ARG A 32 21.17 32.45 41.85
C ARG A 32 20.21 31.37 41.39
N PHE A 33 18.97 31.39 41.86
CA PHE A 33 17.93 30.47 41.41
C PHE A 33 17.60 30.65 39.93
N GLU A 34 17.40 31.89 39.48
CA GLU A 34 17.12 32.19 38.07
C GLU A 34 18.25 31.68 37.15
N MET A 35 19.50 31.86 37.58
CA MET A 35 20.67 31.38 36.83
C MET A 35 20.70 29.85 36.76
N GLN A 36 20.45 29.15 37.88
CA GLN A 36 20.40 27.68 37.89
C GLN A 36 19.23 27.12 37.06
N ALA A 37 18.04 27.73 37.15
CA ALA A 37 16.87 27.33 36.38
C ALA A 37 17.12 27.47 34.87
N ARG A 38 17.76 28.56 34.43
CA ARG A 38 18.14 28.76 33.02
C ARG A 38 19.13 27.70 32.52
N VAL A 39 20.13 27.35 33.33
CA VAL A 39 21.10 26.31 32.98
C VAL A 39 20.43 24.94 32.90
N TRP A 40 19.52 24.64 33.83
CA TRP A 40 18.79 23.38 33.85
C TRP A 40 17.82 23.26 32.67
N LEU A 41 17.02 24.29 32.40
CA LEU A 41 16.14 24.37 31.23
C LEU A 41 16.92 24.20 29.92
N GLY A 42 18.11 24.81 29.80
CA GLY A 42 18.97 24.63 28.63
C GLY A 42 19.44 23.18 28.44
N ARG A 43 19.77 22.47 29.52
CA ARG A 43 20.15 21.05 29.46
C ARG A 43 18.98 20.15 29.10
N VAL A 44 17.81 20.38 29.70
CA VAL A 44 16.59 19.62 29.38
C VAL A 44 16.16 19.87 27.94
N TRP A 45 16.18 21.12 27.48
CA TRP A 45 15.90 21.47 26.09
C TRP A 45 16.85 20.78 25.13
N LYS A 46 18.15 20.74 25.44
CA LYS A 46 19.14 20.04 24.63
C LYS A 46 18.87 18.54 24.55
N ILE A 47 18.57 17.88 25.66
CA ILE A 47 18.24 16.44 25.69
C ILE A 47 16.96 16.16 24.89
N LEU A 48 15.94 17.02 25.02
CA LEU A 48 14.71 16.91 24.23
C LEU A 48 14.97 17.13 22.74
N ALA A 49 15.80 18.10 22.37
CA ALA A 49 16.19 18.35 20.98
C ALA A 49 17.03 17.21 20.41
N ASP A 50 17.92 16.62 21.20
CA ASP A 50 18.72 15.45 20.81
C ASP A 50 17.83 14.22 20.63
N LEU A 51 16.88 13.94 21.54
CA LEU A 51 15.89 12.87 21.40
C LEU A 51 14.95 13.10 20.20
N PHE A 52 14.51 14.33 20.00
CA PHE A 52 13.66 14.71 18.86
C PHE A 52 14.41 14.58 17.54
N SER A 53 15.69 14.99 17.49
CA SER A 53 16.52 14.86 16.30
C SER A 53 16.91 13.40 15.99
N LEU A 54 17.16 12.57 17.01
CA LEU A 54 17.36 11.12 16.86
C LEU A 54 16.12 10.43 16.31
N ASN A 55 14.93 10.83 16.76
CA ASN A 55 13.66 10.29 16.26
C ASN A 55 13.36 10.79 14.83
N LEU A 56 13.70 12.06 14.52
CA LEU A 56 13.52 12.62 13.18
C LEU A 56 14.53 12.14 12.13
N ASN A 57 15.65 11.54 12.54
CA ASN A 57 16.63 10.96 11.61
C ASN A 57 16.21 9.60 11.05
N THR A 58 14.99 9.12 11.35
CA THR A 58 14.34 8.05 10.57
C THR A 58 13.83 8.60 9.23
N ARG A 59 14.75 9.12 8.40
CA ARG A 59 14.47 9.70 7.07
C ARG A 59 14.05 8.68 6.00
N GLY A 60 13.81 7.42 6.37
CA GLY A 60 13.29 6.38 5.47
C GLY A 60 11.76 6.16 5.53
N LEU A 61 11.03 6.86 6.41
CA LEU A 61 9.61 6.61 6.64
C LEU A 61 8.72 7.46 5.72
N SER A 62 8.58 7.03 4.46
CA SER A 62 7.55 7.53 3.53
C SER A 62 6.19 7.09 4.06
N PHE A 63 5.46 7.85 4.90
CA PHE A 63 4.03 7.64 5.21
C PHE A 63 3.19 8.54 4.30
N SER A 64 2.39 7.93 3.41
CA SER A 64 1.64 8.61 2.33
C SER A 64 0.42 9.41 2.81
N SER A 65 0.04 9.32 4.09
CA SER A 65 -1.05 10.10 4.67
C SER A 65 -0.46 11.23 5.50
N ARG A 66 -0.37 12.43 4.92
CA ARG A 66 0.08 13.65 5.63
C ARG A 66 -0.74 13.90 6.92
N GLY A 67 -2.01 13.52 6.94
CA GLY A 67 -2.91 13.73 8.09
C GLY A 67 -2.58 12.84 9.29
N ALA A 68 -2.33 11.54 9.06
CA ALA A 68 -2.01 10.62 10.16
C ALA A 68 -0.65 10.93 10.80
N ARG A 69 0.32 11.39 10.00
CA ARG A 69 1.64 11.81 10.50
C ARG A 69 1.52 12.99 11.47
N LEU A 70 0.72 13.98 11.11
CA LEU A 70 0.56 15.19 11.91
C LEU A 70 -0.20 14.90 13.22
N GLN A 71 -1.20 14.03 13.17
CA GLN A 71 -1.95 13.62 14.37
C GLN A 71 -1.08 12.81 15.34
N PHE A 72 -0.27 11.87 14.84
CA PHE A 72 0.68 11.14 15.68
C PHE A 72 1.74 12.06 16.25
N GLU A 73 2.33 12.93 15.45
CA GLU A 73 3.35 13.89 15.90
C GLU A 73 2.80 14.79 17.01
N VAL A 74 1.59 15.33 16.84
CA VAL A 74 0.92 16.14 17.87
C VAL A 74 0.62 15.32 19.13
N ALA A 75 0.15 14.08 19.01
CA ALA A 75 -0.14 13.24 20.17
C ALA A 75 1.13 12.90 20.96
N ILE A 76 2.21 12.54 20.27
CA ILE A 76 3.53 12.28 20.88
C ILE A 76 4.03 13.52 21.62
N VAL A 77 3.95 14.68 20.95
CA VAL A 77 4.34 15.97 21.52
C VAL A 77 3.48 16.31 22.74
N MET A 78 2.17 16.13 22.71
CA MET A 78 1.29 16.37 23.87
C MET A 78 1.59 15.42 25.03
N ILE A 79 1.80 14.13 24.77
CA ILE A 79 2.11 13.12 25.78
C ILE A 79 3.48 13.40 26.44
N LEU A 80 4.44 14.01 25.74
CA LEU A 80 5.74 14.39 26.31
C LEU A 80 5.72 15.76 26.99
N ILE A 81 5.04 16.74 26.40
CA ILE A 81 5.01 18.13 26.89
C ILE A 81 4.23 18.23 28.20
N ILE A 82 3.07 17.58 28.32
CA ILE A 82 2.22 17.69 29.51
C ILE A 82 2.95 17.20 30.77
N PRO A 83 3.56 15.99 30.80
CA PRO A 83 4.34 15.52 31.95
C PRO A 83 5.60 16.34 32.21
N ALA A 84 6.25 16.86 31.16
CA ALA A 84 7.43 17.71 31.32
C ALA A 84 7.05 19.06 31.97
N LEU A 85 5.93 19.66 31.55
CA LEU A 85 5.42 20.90 32.15
C LEU A 85 4.95 20.70 33.58
N THR A 86 4.28 19.59 33.90
CA THR A 86 3.87 19.30 35.29
C THR A 86 5.07 19.04 36.19
N LEU A 87 6.10 18.34 35.70
CA LEU A 87 7.36 18.15 36.42
C LEU A 87 8.08 19.49 36.64
N CYS A 88 8.15 20.33 35.61
CA CYS A 88 8.76 21.66 35.69
C CYS A 88 8.03 22.54 36.72
N TYR A 89 6.70 22.57 36.67
CA TYR A 89 5.87 23.30 37.62
C TYR A 89 6.12 22.84 39.07
N LEU A 90 6.18 21.52 39.30
CA LEU A 90 6.46 20.95 40.63
C LEU A 90 7.86 21.28 41.15
N VAL A 91 8.86 21.32 40.26
CA VAL A 91 10.23 21.71 40.64
C VAL A 91 10.28 23.19 41.03
N VAL A 92 9.64 24.07 40.23
CA VAL A 92 9.61 25.52 40.49
C VAL A 92 8.81 25.84 41.76
N SER A 93 7.65 25.21 41.97
CA SER A 93 6.87 25.41 43.18
C SER A 93 7.60 24.89 44.42
N HIS A 94 8.29 23.75 44.32
CA HIS A 94 9.07 23.22 45.44
C HIS A 94 10.25 24.11 45.84
N SER A 95 10.90 24.74 44.87
CA SER A 95 11.98 25.71 45.16
C SER A 95 11.49 26.99 45.83
N LEU A 96 10.21 27.35 45.67
CA LEU A 96 9.65 28.55 46.27
C LEU A 96 9.22 28.35 47.73
N GLU A 97 8.86 27.13 48.14
CA GLU A 97 8.32 26.80 49.48
C GLU A 97 9.25 25.89 50.32
N ILE A 98 10.56 26.17 50.33
CA ILE A 98 11.57 25.29 50.94
C ILE A 98 11.42 25.10 52.47
N THR A 99 10.56 25.83 53.18
CA THR A 99 10.57 25.83 54.65
C THR A 99 9.58 24.92 55.38
N MET A 100 8.54 24.32 54.76
CA MET A 100 7.49 23.64 55.57
C MET A 100 6.96 22.25 55.12
N MET A 101 7.30 21.69 53.95
CA MET A 101 6.74 20.39 53.50
C MET A 101 7.74 19.40 52.88
N GLY A 102 8.84 19.09 53.59
CA GLY A 102 9.96 18.31 53.04
C GLY A 102 9.72 16.83 52.68
N ASN A 103 8.65 16.19 53.17
CA ASN A 103 8.40 14.76 52.92
C ASN A 103 7.32 14.48 51.86
N VAL A 104 6.33 15.36 51.72
CA VAL A 104 5.22 15.16 50.77
C VAL A 104 5.68 15.37 49.32
N SER A 105 6.56 16.35 49.07
CA SER A 105 7.09 16.64 47.73
C SER A 105 7.91 15.48 47.15
N LYS A 106 8.71 14.80 47.99
CA LYS A 106 9.54 13.66 47.57
C LYS A 106 8.69 12.49 47.08
N GLY A 107 7.57 12.21 47.74
CA GLY A 107 6.64 11.15 47.32
C GLY A 107 6.01 11.44 45.95
N LEU A 108 5.65 12.70 45.70
CA LEU A 108 5.01 13.12 44.45
C LEU A 108 5.97 13.02 43.25
N VAL A 109 7.23 13.43 43.43
CA VAL A 109 8.27 13.28 42.39
C VAL A 109 8.57 11.81 42.11
N MET A 110 8.66 10.97 43.14
CA MET A 110 8.91 9.53 42.98
C MET A 110 7.77 8.83 42.22
N GLY A 111 6.52 9.28 42.41
CA GLY A 111 5.35 8.75 41.71
C GLY A 111 5.28 9.12 40.22
N LEU A 112 5.86 10.24 39.78
CA LEU A 112 5.81 10.69 38.38
C LEU A 112 6.78 9.95 37.45
N ILE A 113 7.93 9.51 37.98
CA ILE A 113 8.95 8.77 37.22
C ILE A 113 8.39 7.52 36.52
N PRO A 114 7.66 6.60 37.19
CA PRO A 114 7.12 5.41 36.52
C PRO A 114 6.07 5.76 35.46
N PHE A 115 5.26 6.82 35.64
CA PHE A 115 4.33 7.27 34.60
C PHE A 115 5.05 7.79 33.36
N PHE A 116 6.15 8.51 33.54
CA PHE A 116 6.99 8.96 32.42
C PHE A 116 7.62 7.78 31.68
N LEU A 117 8.18 6.81 32.41
CA LEU A 117 8.77 5.60 31.82
C LEU A 117 7.72 4.77 31.07
N LEU A 118 6.51 4.62 31.64
CA LEU A 118 5.40 3.92 31.00
C LEU A 118 4.97 4.62 29.71
N GLY A 119 4.86 5.96 29.73
CA GLY A 119 4.53 6.75 28.55
C GLY A 119 5.56 6.57 27.42
N VAL A 120 6.86 6.65 27.75
CA VAL A 120 7.95 6.42 26.79
C VAL A 120 7.93 4.99 26.25
N TRP A 121 7.66 3.99 27.09
CA TRP A 121 7.57 2.60 26.67
C TRP A 121 6.44 2.37 25.65
N LEU A 122 5.24 2.90 25.93
CA LEU A 122 4.07 2.84 25.05
C LEU A 122 4.33 3.53 23.70
N LEU A 123 5.04 4.65 23.75
CA LEU A 123 5.50 5.43 22.60
C LEU A 123 6.44 4.66 21.66
N VAL A 124 7.24 3.74 22.18
CA VAL A 124 8.18 2.93 21.37
C VAL A 124 7.50 1.70 20.79
N GLN A 125 6.60 1.05 21.55
CA GLN A 125 5.97 -0.21 21.13
C GLN A 125 5.00 -0.02 19.95
N TYR A 126 4.24 1.08 19.94
CA TYR A 126 3.22 1.36 18.93
C TYR A 126 3.76 1.59 17.50
N PRO A 127 4.77 2.45 17.25
CA PRO A 127 5.28 2.70 15.90
C PRO A 127 5.92 1.45 15.28
N LEU A 128 6.51 0.57 16.09
CA LEU A 128 7.07 -0.71 15.62
C LEU A 128 5.98 -1.63 15.06
N ALA A 129 4.82 -1.72 15.72
CA ALA A 129 3.70 -2.53 15.24
C ALA A 129 3.13 -1.97 13.91
N VAL A 130 2.97 -0.66 13.82
CA VAL A 130 2.47 0.01 12.60
C VAL A 130 3.44 -0.17 11.42
N MET A 131 4.74 -0.07 11.66
CA MET A 131 5.75 -0.30 10.60
C MET A 131 5.70 -1.73 10.06
N LYS A 132 5.59 -2.72 10.94
CA LYS A 132 5.46 -4.13 10.53
C LYS A 132 4.20 -4.35 9.69
N LEU A 133 3.05 -3.88 10.16
CA LEU A 133 1.78 -4.02 9.42
C LEU A 133 1.89 -3.41 8.02
N ARG A 134 2.51 -2.24 7.93
CA ARG A 134 2.68 -1.56 6.67
C ARG A 134 3.63 -2.26 5.70
N HIS A 135 4.70 -2.86 6.21
CA HIS A 135 5.60 -3.64 5.37
C HIS A 135 4.88 -4.84 4.74
N HIS A 136 4.04 -5.55 5.50
CA HIS A 136 3.24 -6.66 4.98
C HIS A 136 2.19 -6.18 3.97
N LEU A 137 1.53 -5.05 4.20
CA LEU A 137 0.61 -4.45 3.23
C LEU A 137 1.31 -4.05 1.93
N ARG A 138 2.56 -3.59 2.01
CA ARG A 138 3.36 -3.25 0.83
C ARG A 138 3.75 -4.49 0.04
N GLN A 139 4.22 -5.55 0.71
CA GLN A 139 4.52 -6.83 0.04
C GLN A 139 3.27 -7.39 -0.65
N LEU A 140 2.12 -7.31 0.01
CA LEU A 140 0.84 -7.72 -0.58
C LEU A 140 0.47 -6.91 -1.83
N ALA A 141 0.70 -5.59 -1.80
CA ALA A 141 0.47 -4.72 -2.96
C ALA A 141 1.45 -4.98 -4.11
N GLU A 142 2.66 -5.44 -3.81
CA GLU A 142 3.68 -5.82 -4.79
C GLU A 142 3.48 -7.24 -5.35
N GLY A 143 2.42 -7.95 -4.94
CA GLY A 143 2.08 -9.30 -5.42
C GLY A 143 2.94 -10.41 -4.81
N ALA A 144 3.83 -10.09 -3.87
CA ALA A 144 4.53 -11.07 -3.06
C ALA A 144 3.61 -11.48 -1.91
N LEU A 145 2.98 -12.65 -1.99
CA LEU A 145 2.14 -13.16 -0.90
C LEU A 145 3.05 -13.76 0.17
N PRO A 146 3.19 -13.14 1.35
CA PRO A 146 3.98 -13.71 2.44
C PRO A 146 3.32 -15.02 2.92
N ASP A 147 4.14 -16.05 3.16
CA ASP A 147 3.65 -17.35 3.62
C ASP A 147 3.19 -17.33 5.10
N GLN A 148 3.74 -16.43 5.92
CA GLN A 148 3.35 -16.27 7.32
C GLN A 148 3.45 -14.80 7.74
N ILE A 149 2.37 -14.26 8.31
CA ILE A 149 2.33 -12.91 8.89
C ILE A 149 2.49 -13.06 10.39
N ASP A 150 3.69 -12.82 10.93
CA ASP A 150 3.93 -12.84 12.39
C ASP A 150 3.93 -11.40 12.93
N LEU A 151 2.79 -10.98 13.52
CA LEU A 151 2.67 -9.72 14.25
C LEU A 151 2.93 -9.93 15.75
N PRO A 152 3.54 -8.94 16.45
CA PRO A 152 3.71 -8.99 17.90
C PRO A 152 2.35 -9.16 18.60
N ARG A 153 2.26 -10.18 19.46
CA ARG A 153 1.03 -10.85 19.90
C ARG A 153 0.24 -10.14 21.01
N ASP A 154 0.57 -8.89 21.33
CA ASP A 154 0.29 -8.31 22.66
C ASP A 154 -0.96 -7.41 22.72
N SER A 155 -1.70 -7.22 21.62
CA SER A 155 -3.00 -6.53 21.67
C SER A 155 -4.09 -7.26 20.87
N ASP A 156 -5.27 -7.39 21.48
CA ASP A 156 -6.42 -8.09 20.88
C ASP A 156 -6.84 -7.49 19.52
N ASP A 157 -6.72 -6.17 19.37
CA ASP A 157 -7.01 -5.47 18.11
C ASP A 157 -6.03 -5.88 17.00
N LEU A 158 -4.74 -6.03 17.30
CA LEU A 158 -3.75 -6.48 16.33
C LEU A 158 -4.00 -7.93 15.90
N LYS A 159 -4.48 -8.78 16.81
CA LYS A 159 -4.88 -10.15 16.50
C LYS A 159 -6.09 -10.21 15.58
N ALA A 160 -7.08 -9.33 15.80
CA ALA A 160 -8.22 -9.18 14.90
C ALA A 160 -7.78 -8.72 13.50
N ILE A 161 -6.93 -7.68 13.42
CA ILE A 161 -6.38 -7.17 12.16
C ILE A 161 -5.60 -8.26 11.42
N GLN A 162 -4.74 -9.01 12.11
CA GLN A 162 -3.98 -10.12 11.53
C GLN A 162 -4.91 -11.19 10.94
N LYS A 163 -5.97 -11.55 11.65
CA LYS A 163 -6.98 -12.51 11.18
C LYS A 163 -7.69 -12.01 9.91
N TYR A 164 -8.10 -10.75 9.88
CA TYR A 164 -8.73 -10.16 8.69
C TYR A 164 -7.77 -10.08 7.51
N LEU A 165 -6.51 -9.69 7.75
CA LEU A 165 -5.48 -9.65 6.71
C LEU A 165 -5.25 -11.04 6.12
N ALA A 166 -5.10 -12.06 6.96
CA ALA A 166 -4.96 -13.46 6.50
C ALA A 166 -6.16 -13.92 5.67
N MET A 167 -7.38 -13.57 6.08
CA MET A 167 -8.60 -13.89 5.32
C MET A 167 -8.65 -13.18 3.96
N ILE A 168 -8.21 -11.92 3.87
CA ILE A 168 -8.14 -11.17 2.61
C ILE A 168 -7.11 -11.79 1.67
N VAL A 169 -5.93 -12.15 2.19
CA VAL A 169 -4.86 -12.80 1.41
C VAL A 169 -5.35 -14.13 0.85
N GLU A 170 -6.03 -14.94 1.66
CA GLU A 170 -6.55 -16.23 1.22
C GLU A 170 -7.66 -16.08 0.16
N ASN A 171 -8.57 -15.13 0.34
CA ASN A 171 -9.60 -14.81 -0.67
C ASN A 171 -8.96 -14.32 -1.98
N ALA A 172 -7.91 -13.50 -1.90
CA ALA A 172 -7.16 -13.05 -3.07
C ALA A 172 -6.49 -14.23 -3.79
N ARG A 173 -5.82 -15.15 -3.06
CA ARG A 173 -5.26 -16.40 -3.64
C ARG A 173 -6.33 -17.21 -4.37
N GLN A 174 -7.46 -17.42 -3.71
CA GLN A 174 -8.54 -18.21 -4.26
C GLN A 174 -9.09 -17.59 -5.55
N ARG A 175 -9.30 -16.27 -5.58
CA ARG A 175 -9.77 -15.56 -6.78
C ARG A 175 -8.77 -15.62 -7.92
N ILE A 176 -7.47 -15.43 -7.64
CA ILE A 176 -6.41 -15.54 -8.67
C ILE A 176 -6.40 -16.95 -9.26
N LYS A 177 -6.53 -17.99 -8.42
CA LYS A 177 -6.65 -19.37 -8.89
C LYS A 177 -7.87 -19.57 -9.77
N THR A 178 -9.05 -19.13 -9.34
CA THR A 178 -10.28 -19.24 -10.15
C THR A 178 -10.15 -18.52 -11.49
N ILE A 179 -9.55 -17.33 -11.53
CA ILE A 179 -9.33 -16.58 -12.78
C ILE A 179 -8.40 -17.36 -13.71
N ARG A 180 -7.33 -17.95 -13.17
CA ARG A 180 -6.40 -18.77 -13.95
C ARG A 180 -7.10 -20.00 -14.53
N ASP A 181 -7.86 -20.72 -13.72
CA ASP A 181 -8.61 -21.91 -14.15
C ASP A 181 -9.64 -21.54 -15.24
N GLN A 182 -10.32 -20.39 -15.09
CA GLN A 182 -11.25 -19.86 -16.10
C GLN A 182 -10.54 -19.46 -17.40
N GLN A 183 -9.36 -18.84 -17.31
CA GLN A 183 -8.56 -18.46 -18.47
C GLN A 183 -8.08 -19.70 -19.23
N GLU A 184 -7.60 -20.73 -18.54
CA GLU A 184 -7.18 -21.99 -19.17
C GLU A 184 -8.36 -22.68 -19.88
N ALA A 185 -9.54 -22.72 -19.25
CA ALA A 185 -10.76 -23.24 -19.87
C ALA A 185 -11.19 -22.43 -21.11
N LEU A 186 -11.09 -21.10 -21.06
CA LEU A 186 -11.45 -20.23 -22.18
C LEU A 186 -10.47 -20.39 -23.34
N ILE A 187 -9.17 -20.48 -23.07
CA ILE A 187 -8.14 -20.75 -24.09
C ILE A 187 -8.40 -22.09 -24.77
N ALA A 188 -8.71 -23.13 -24.01
CA ALA A 188 -9.04 -24.45 -24.58
C ALA A 188 -10.31 -24.39 -25.47
N ALA A 189 -11.35 -23.69 -25.01
CA ALA A 189 -12.58 -23.51 -25.78
C ALA A 189 -12.34 -22.72 -27.08
N GLU A 190 -11.52 -21.67 -27.03
CA GLU A 190 -11.21 -20.85 -28.20
C GLU A 190 -10.34 -21.62 -29.20
N GLN A 191 -9.35 -22.39 -28.73
CA GLN A 191 -8.57 -23.29 -29.58
C GLN A 191 -9.46 -24.29 -30.32
N GLN A 192 -10.42 -24.89 -29.62
CA GLN A 192 -11.39 -25.80 -30.23
C GLN A 192 -12.27 -25.08 -31.26
N ARG A 193 -12.75 -23.88 -30.94
CA ARG A 193 -13.58 -23.08 -31.85
C ARG A 193 -12.84 -22.72 -33.12
N VAL A 194 -11.61 -22.21 -33.01
CA VAL A 194 -10.77 -21.82 -34.16
C VAL A 194 -10.49 -23.04 -35.03
N MET A 195 -10.16 -24.19 -34.42
CA MET A 195 -9.93 -25.43 -35.15
C MET A 195 -11.16 -25.86 -35.95
N VAL A 196 -12.35 -25.84 -35.34
CA VAL A 196 -13.61 -26.20 -36.02
C VAL A 196 -13.93 -25.22 -37.15
N GLN A 197 -13.70 -23.92 -36.93
CA GLN A 197 -13.94 -22.90 -37.95
C GLN A 197 -13.01 -23.08 -39.16
N SER A 198 -11.72 -23.30 -38.93
CA SER A 198 -10.74 -23.59 -40.00
C SER A 198 -11.09 -24.87 -40.75
N PHE A 199 -11.52 -25.91 -40.03
CA PHE A 199 -11.96 -27.16 -40.65
C PHE A 199 -13.19 -26.95 -41.54
N GLY A 200 -14.18 -26.18 -41.07
CA GLY A 200 -15.37 -25.83 -41.86
C GLY A 200 -15.02 -25.11 -43.16
N THR A 201 -14.12 -24.12 -43.10
CA THR A 201 -13.63 -23.40 -44.29
C THR A 201 -12.95 -24.35 -45.27
N ILE A 202 -12.09 -25.26 -44.80
CA ILE A 202 -11.38 -26.17 -45.70
C ILE A 202 -12.34 -27.20 -46.31
N CYS A 203 -13.26 -27.76 -45.54
CA CYS A 203 -14.31 -28.63 -46.07
C CYS A 203 -15.12 -27.95 -47.19
N HIS A 204 -15.41 -26.66 -47.03
CA HIS A 204 -16.08 -25.88 -48.08
C HIS A 204 -15.23 -25.78 -49.36
N HIS A 205 -13.94 -25.46 -49.24
CA HIS A 205 -13.02 -25.43 -50.39
C HIS A 205 -12.77 -26.81 -51.01
N PHE A 206 -12.86 -27.87 -50.22
CA PHE A 206 -12.68 -29.25 -50.67
C PHE A 206 -13.86 -29.77 -51.52
N GLY A 207 -15.06 -29.24 -51.31
CA GLY A 207 -16.25 -29.65 -52.05
C GLY A 207 -16.15 -29.38 -53.56
N GLN A 208 -15.45 -28.32 -53.96
CA GLN A 208 -15.28 -27.95 -55.36
C GLN A 208 -14.50 -28.99 -56.17
N PRO A 209 -13.24 -29.34 -55.82
CA PRO A 209 -12.49 -30.33 -56.58
C PRO A 209 -13.10 -31.74 -56.48
N VAL A 210 -13.72 -32.11 -55.35
CA VAL A 210 -14.45 -33.38 -55.23
C VAL A 210 -15.59 -33.47 -56.25
N THR A 211 -16.35 -32.39 -56.42
CA THR A 211 -17.44 -32.33 -57.40
C THR A 211 -16.89 -32.46 -58.82
N VAL A 212 -15.78 -31.79 -59.13
CA VAL A 212 -15.13 -31.86 -60.45
C VAL A 212 -14.65 -33.28 -60.76
N VAL A 213 -13.97 -33.93 -59.83
CA VAL A 213 -13.52 -35.33 -59.99
C VAL A 213 -14.72 -36.24 -60.18
N HIS A 214 -15.76 -36.11 -59.36
CA HIS A 214 -16.95 -36.96 -59.43
C HIS A 214 -17.67 -36.84 -60.79
N VAL A 215 -18.00 -35.61 -61.20
CA VAL A 215 -18.67 -35.35 -62.49
C VAL A 215 -17.79 -35.81 -63.66
N GLY A 216 -16.48 -35.55 -63.60
CA GLY A 216 -15.58 -35.97 -64.67
C GLY A 216 -15.45 -37.49 -64.78
N THR A 217 -15.42 -38.22 -63.66
CA THR A 217 -15.45 -39.70 -63.69
C THR A 217 -16.76 -40.24 -64.26
N GLN A 218 -17.89 -39.62 -63.94
CA GLN A 218 -19.20 -40.03 -64.47
C GLN A 218 -19.32 -39.78 -65.98
N LEU A 219 -18.76 -38.68 -66.50
CA LEU A 219 -18.71 -38.41 -67.94
C LEU A 219 -17.82 -39.42 -68.67
N LEU A 220 -16.69 -39.83 -68.07
CA LEU A 220 -15.78 -40.83 -68.62
C LEU A 220 -16.37 -42.24 -68.66
N GLU A 221 -17.33 -42.56 -67.79
CA GLU A 221 -18.05 -43.85 -67.83
C GLU A 221 -19.04 -43.95 -69.00
N GLN A 222 -19.50 -42.82 -69.55
CA GLN A 222 -20.56 -42.78 -70.57
C GLN A 222 -20.04 -42.81 -72.02
N GLU A 223 -18.77 -42.45 -72.26
CA GLU A 223 -18.19 -42.39 -73.61
C GLU A 223 -16.81 -43.09 -73.72
N PRO A 224 -16.52 -43.80 -74.82
CA PRO A 224 -15.18 -44.33 -75.09
C PRO A 224 -14.18 -43.19 -75.29
N LEU A 225 -12.91 -43.37 -74.84
CA LEU A 225 -11.86 -42.35 -74.78
C LEU A 225 -11.74 -41.46 -76.04
N SER A 226 -12.56 -40.43 -76.09
CA SER A 226 -12.56 -39.40 -77.12
C SER A 226 -11.51 -38.34 -76.76
N PRO A 227 -11.13 -37.44 -77.70
CA PRO A 227 -10.29 -36.30 -77.38
C PRO A 227 -10.84 -35.47 -76.22
N HIS A 228 -12.17 -35.34 -76.13
CA HIS A 228 -12.88 -34.68 -75.04
C HIS A 228 -12.72 -35.43 -73.70
N GLY A 229 -12.77 -36.76 -73.71
CA GLY A 229 -12.49 -37.56 -72.51
C GLY A 229 -11.08 -37.32 -71.94
N ARG A 230 -10.07 -37.07 -72.78
CA ARG A 230 -8.71 -36.74 -72.27
C ARG A 230 -8.65 -35.39 -71.57
N GLU A 231 -9.42 -34.41 -72.03
CA GLU A 231 -9.54 -33.10 -71.40
C GLU A 231 -10.20 -33.23 -70.02
N VAL A 232 -11.31 -33.96 -69.93
CA VAL A 232 -11.99 -34.27 -68.66
C VAL A 232 -11.05 -34.99 -67.68
N LEU A 233 -10.26 -35.95 -68.16
CA LEU A 233 -9.26 -36.66 -67.35
C LEU A 233 -8.16 -35.70 -66.83
N GLY A 234 -7.76 -34.71 -67.64
CA GLY A 234 -6.84 -33.64 -67.23
C GLY A 234 -7.40 -32.81 -66.08
N THR A 235 -8.66 -32.34 -66.21
CA THR A 235 -9.35 -31.56 -65.18
C THR A 235 -9.52 -32.36 -63.87
N CYS A 236 -9.85 -33.66 -63.95
CA CYS A 236 -9.91 -34.53 -62.76
C CYS A 236 -8.55 -34.70 -62.08
N ARG A 237 -7.47 -34.78 -62.87
CA ARG A 237 -6.10 -34.87 -62.34
C ARG A 237 -5.73 -33.60 -61.60
N ASP A 238 -5.99 -32.43 -62.18
CA ASP A 238 -5.69 -31.14 -61.56
C ASP A 238 -6.50 -30.94 -60.27
N ALA A 239 -7.79 -31.28 -60.29
CA ALA A 239 -8.63 -31.26 -59.09
C ALA A 239 -8.11 -32.20 -57.98
N SER A 240 -7.59 -33.37 -58.35
CA SER A 240 -6.98 -34.30 -57.39
C SER A 240 -5.68 -33.74 -56.78
N VAL A 241 -4.89 -32.99 -57.54
CA VAL A 241 -3.72 -32.27 -57.04
C VAL A 241 -4.14 -31.20 -56.03
N THR A 242 -5.16 -30.38 -56.35
CA THR A 242 -5.70 -29.39 -55.42
C THR A 242 -6.20 -30.03 -54.12
N MET A 243 -6.88 -31.19 -54.19
CA MET A 243 -7.30 -31.92 -52.99
C MET A 243 -6.11 -32.34 -52.12
N ASN A 244 -5.01 -32.80 -52.72
CA ASN A 244 -3.82 -33.19 -51.99
C ASN A 244 -3.13 -31.98 -51.31
N GLU A 245 -3.10 -30.81 -51.96
CA GLU A 245 -2.60 -29.56 -51.36
C GLU A 245 -3.45 -29.11 -50.17
N LEU A 246 -4.78 -29.20 -50.27
CA LEU A 246 -5.70 -28.89 -49.17
C LEU A 246 -5.52 -29.86 -47.99
N LEU A 247 -5.29 -31.16 -48.26
CA LEU A 247 -4.99 -32.15 -47.23
C LEU A 247 -3.65 -31.87 -46.53
N GLN A 248 -2.61 -31.47 -47.28
CA GLN A 248 -1.34 -31.06 -46.68
C GLN A 248 -1.51 -29.81 -45.81
N THR A 249 -2.33 -28.85 -46.23
CA THR A 249 -2.65 -27.65 -45.44
C THR A 249 -3.39 -28.01 -44.15
N LEU A 250 -4.37 -28.93 -44.20
CA LEU A 250 -5.06 -29.46 -43.01
C LEU A 250 -4.10 -30.13 -42.03
N GLN A 251 -3.18 -30.95 -42.54
CA GLN A 251 -2.17 -31.59 -41.70
C GLN A 251 -1.29 -30.56 -41.00
N GLY A 252 -0.94 -29.47 -41.68
CA GLY A 252 -0.18 -28.36 -41.08
C GLY A 252 -0.95 -27.57 -40.01
N LEU A 253 -2.27 -27.43 -40.15
CA LEU A 253 -3.12 -26.71 -39.19
C LEU A 253 -3.43 -27.49 -37.91
N SER A 254 -3.27 -28.82 -37.94
CA SER A 254 -3.43 -29.67 -36.75
C SER A 254 -2.43 -29.32 -35.64
N THR A 255 -1.29 -28.73 -36.00
CA THR A 255 -0.27 -28.20 -35.08
C THR A 255 -0.49 -26.70 -34.82
N CYS A 256 -1.67 -26.32 -34.34
CA CYS A 256 -1.92 -24.92 -33.97
C CYS A 256 -1.19 -24.58 -32.66
N ARG A 257 -0.11 -23.80 -32.74
CA ARG A 257 0.64 -23.31 -31.57
C ARG A 257 0.14 -21.91 -31.21
N THR A 258 -0.46 -21.74 -30.05
CA THR A 258 -0.79 -20.41 -29.51
C THR A 258 0.49 -19.74 -29.04
N GLU A 259 0.93 -18.69 -29.74
CA GLU A 259 1.99 -17.82 -29.25
C GLU A 259 1.40 -16.78 -28.30
N SER A 260 2.08 -16.54 -27.17
CA SER A 260 1.68 -15.54 -26.20
C SER A 260 1.90 -14.14 -26.78
N TYR A 261 0.82 -13.41 -27.05
CA TYR A 261 0.89 -12.04 -27.57
C TYR A 261 1.66 -11.06 -26.67
N LEU A 262 1.91 -11.40 -25.41
CA LEU A 262 2.53 -10.50 -24.43
C LEU A 262 4.06 -10.61 -24.35
N ASP A 263 4.69 -11.64 -24.92
CA ASP A 263 6.16 -11.79 -24.85
C ASP A 263 6.93 -10.85 -25.80
N ARG A 264 6.25 -10.17 -26.71
CA ARG A 264 6.90 -9.30 -27.70
C ARG A 264 7.52 -8.03 -27.12
N ASN A 265 7.14 -7.65 -25.89
CA ASN A 265 7.65 -6.43 -25.23
C ASN A 265 8.71 -6.71 -24.14
N ALA A 266 8.99 -7.98 -23.80
CA ALA A 266 9.98 -8.32 -22.77
C ALA A 266 11.43 -8.35 -23.33
N ALA A 267 11.59 -8.46 -24.65
CA ALA A 267 12.88 -8.43 -25.33
C ALA A 267 13.20 -7.04 -25.91
N GLY A 268 13.21 -6.00 -25.06
CA GLY A 268 14.12 -4.86 -25.18
C GLY A 268 14.18 -4.05 -26.49
N GLU A 269 13.20 -4.08 -27.39
CA GLU A 269 13.14 -3.08 -28.46
C GLU A 269 12.38 -1.83 -28.00
N PRO A 270 12.97 -0.62 -28.12
CA PRO A 270 12.24 0.61 -27.87
C PRO A 270 11.11 0.71 -28.89
N VAL A 271 9.88 0.67 -28.39
CA VAL A 271 8.67 0.97 -29.14
C VAL A 271 8.81 2.38 -29.71
N SER A 272 9.24 2.46 -30.97
CA SER A 272 9.15 3.67 -31.77
C SER A 272 7.67 3.98 -31.93
N ASP A 273 7.30 5.22 -31.60
CA ASP A 273 5.97 5.82 -31.46
C ASP A 273 5.09 5.86 -32.75
N ASN A 274 5.24 4.88 -33.64
CA ASN A 274 4.43 4.71 -34.85
C ASN A 274 3.51 3.50 -34.70
N LEU A 275 2.61 3.56 -33.72
CA LEU A 275 1.47 2.64 -33.60
C LEU A 275 0.44 2.96 -34.71
N ARG A 276 0.78 2.59 -35.95
CA ARG A 276 -0.15 2.58 -37.09
C ARG A 276 -0.92 1.25 -37.01
N ILE A 277 -1.96 1.24 -36.19
CA ILE A 277 -2.91 0.13 -36.08
C ILE A 277 -3.82 0.15 -37.32
N LEU A 278 -3.79 -0.97 -38.06
CA LEU A 278 -4.75 -1.45 -39.07
C LEU A 278 -4.80 -0.71 -40.42
N ASP A 279 -3.98 -1.17 -41.36
CA ASP A 279 -4.31 -1.19 -42.78
C ASP A 279 -4.77 -2.61 -43.13
N ILE A 280 -6.07 -2.80 -43.31
CA ILE A 280 -6.65 -4.04 -43.82
C ILE A 280 -6.62 -3.91 -45.34
N THR A 281 -5.52 -4.32 -45.96
CA THR A 281 -5.52 -4.61 -47.40
C THR A 281 -6.20 -5.96 -47.58
N ALA A 282 -7.52 -5.91 -47.78
CA ALA A 282 -8.26 -6.98 -48.41
C ALA A 282 -7.67 -7.19 -49.82
N ASN A 283 -6.95 -8.30 -49.99
CA ASN A 283 -6.54 -8.79 -51.30
C ASN A 283 -6.88 -10.28 -51.36
N ALA A 284 -8.08 -10.55 -51.89
CA ALA A 284 -8.48 -11.67 -52.74
C ALA A 284 -10.02 -11.76 -52.71
#